data_AF-A0A3L8RJV8-F1
#
_entry.id   AF-A0A3L8RJV8-F1
#
_cell.length_a   1.000
_cell.length_b   1.000
_cell.length_c   1.000
_cell.angle_alpha   90.00
_cell.angle_beta   90.00
_cell.angle_gamma   90.00
#
_symmetry.space_group_name_H-M   'P 1'
#
loop_
_entity.id
_entity.type
_entity.pdbx_description
1 polymer ?
#
loop_
_entity_poly.entity_id
_entity_poly.type
_entity_poly.pdbx_seq_one_letter_code
_entity_poly.pdbx_strand_id
1 'polypeptide(L)'
;MTKQTSKQPAPRGAELSAGAPFRPRLGDLASDLAENGRIGVVVRVPGASSASYHLRPPGGGREWSAPSSGDTLRHVPVPVTHVSPLKRDVIYDHRAQQAALPVMVHHEDGGMSESVLILTPGQVELYRFQLDHIIKKRHQAGEGER
;
A
#
# COMPACT_ATOMS: atom_id res chain seq x y z
N MET A 1 19.73 18.21 -35.70
CA MET A 1 19.38 17.11 -34.78
C MET A 1 19.36 17.67 -33.36
N THR A 2 18.18 17.97 -32.83
CA THR A 2 18.01 18.53 -31.47
C THR A 2 16.94 17.71 -30.75
N LYS A 3 17.38 16.96 -29.72
CA LYS A 3 16.53 16.13 -28.87
C LYS A 3 15.60 17.03 -28.05
N GLN A 4 14.28 16.93 -28.27
CA GLN A 4 13.27 17.45 -27.35
C GLN A 4 13.25 16.54 -26.12
N THR A 5 13.79 17.01 -25.00
CA THR A 5 13.54 16.44 -23.68
C THR A 5 12.24 17.04 -23.15
N SER A 6 11.18 16.23 -23.17
CA SER A 6 9.92 16.54 -22.52
C SER A 6 10.17 16.77 -21.02
N LYS A 7 9.99 18.02 -20.57
CA LYS A 7 10.01 18.36 -19.15
C LYS A 7 8.81 17.70 -18.48
N GLN A 8 9.08 16.69 -17.66
CA GLN A 8 8.13 16.10 -16.74
C GLN A 8 7.70 17.18 -15.73
N PRO A 9 6.40 17.48 -15.56
CA PRO A 9 5.98 18.48 -14.59
C PRO A 9 6.24 17.95 -13.17
N ALA A 10 6.74 18.84 -12.31
CA ALA A 10 7.00 18.57 -10.90
C ALA A 10 5.71 18.07 -10.20
N PRO A 11 5.83 17.16 -9.21
CA PRO A 11 4.67 16.76 -8.42
C PRO A 11 4.18 18.00 -7.65
N ARG A 12 3.04 18.54 -8.09
CA ARG A 12 2.23 19.47 -7.30
C ARG A 12 1.98 18.81 -5.96
N GLY A 13 2.12 19.61 -4.89
CA GLY A 13 1.90 19.18 -3.51
C GLY A 13 0.65 18.34 -3.40
N ALA A 14 0.85 17.05 -3.20
CA ALA A 14 -0.18 16.20 -2.63
C ALA A 14 -0.23 16.60 -1.16
N GLU A 15 -1.15 17.52 -0.82
CA GLU A 15 -1.94 17.23 0.36
C GLU A 15 -2.31 15.75 0.27
N LEU A 16 -2.09 15.00 1.34
CA LEU A 16 -2.58 13.63 1.48
C LEU A 16 -4.11 13.72 1.46
N SER A 17 -4.68 13.91 0.26
CA SER A 17 -6.09 13.78 0.01
C SER A 17 -6.38 12.36 0.41
N ALA A 18 -7.18 12.19 1.47
CA ALA A 18 -7.80 10.92 1.79
C ALA A 18 -8.22 10.30 0.45
N GLY A 19 -7.70 9.09 0.19
CA GLY A 19 -7.74 8.46 -1.12
C GLY A 19 -9.13 8.58 -1.74
N ALA A 20 -9.17 8.71 -3.07
CA ALA A 20 -10.43 8.80 -3.80
C ALA A 20 -11.43 7.76 -3.25
N PRO A 21 -12.71 8.13 -3.06
CA PRO A 21 -13.69 7.26 -2.43
C PRO A 21 -13.67 5.90 -3.12
N PHE A 22 -13.62 4.83 -2.34
CA PHE A 22 -13.65 3.48 -2.87
C PHE A 22 -14.93 3.29 -3.70
N ARG A 23 -14.76 3.02 -5.00
CA ARG A 23 -15.85 2.71 -5.93
C ARG A 23 -15.75 1.23 -6.31
N PRO A 24 -16.41 0.33 -5.53
CA PRO A 24 -16.35 -1.10 -5.81
C PRO A 24 -16.85 -1.41 -7.21
N ARG A 25 -16.20 -2.37 -7.85
CA ARG A 25 -16.54 -2.94 -9.16
C ARG A 25 -17.14 -4.32 -8.97
N LEU A 26 -17.79 -4.82 -10.02
CA LEU A 26 -18.28 -6.20 -10.04
C LEU A 26 -17.10 -7.16 -9.84
N GLY A 27 -17.22 -8.05 -8.85
CA GLY A 27 -16.20 -9.01 -8.47
C GLY A 27 -15.27 -8.56 -7.33
N ASP A 28 -15.28 -7.27 -6.97
CA ASP A 28 -14.44 -6.79 -5.87
C ASP A 28 -14.89 -7.37 -4.52
N LEU A 29 -13.91 -7.65 -3.65
CA LEU A 29 -14.16 -7.87 -2.23
C LEU A 29 -14.31 -6.53 -1.51
N ALA A 30 -15.38 -6.37 -0.75
CA ALA A 30 -15.64 -5.19 0.06
C ALA A 30 -16.02 -5.58 1.49
N SER A 31 -15.52 -4.80 2.46
CA SER A 31 -16.01 -4.81 3.83
C SER A 31 -17.09 -3.74 3.96
N ASP A 32 -18.26 -4.12 4.48
CA ASP A 32 -19.40 -3.21 4.66
C ASP A 32 -19.52 -2.77 6.12
N LEU A 33 -19.21 -1.50 6.39
CA LEU A 33 -19.25 -0.93 7.73
C LEU A 33 -20.67 -0.85 8.29
N ALA A 34 -21.71 -0.78 7.44
CA ALA A 34 -23.10 -0.83 7.89
C ALA A 34 -23.51 -2.22 8.40
N GLU A 35 -22.76 -3.25 8.00
CA GLU A 35 -22.97 -4.65 8.39
C GLU A 35 -21.83 -5.12 9.31
N ASN A 36 -21.38 -4.27 10.24
CA ASN A 36 -20.31 -4.57 11.22
C ASN A 36 -18.99 -5.05 10.58
N GLY A 37 -18.65 -4.51 9.41
CA GLY A 37 -17.44 -4.87 8.68
C GLY A 37 -17.53 -6.19 7.92
N ARG A 38 -18.73 -6.79 7.80
CA ARG A 38 -18.95 -8.04 7.06
C ARG A 38 -18.40 -7.95 5.65
N ILE A 39 -17.69 -9.00 5.24
CA ILE A 39 -17.00 -9.06 3.94
C ILE A 39 -17.87 -9.77 2.91
N GLY A 40 -18.01 -9.17 1.74
CA GLY A 40 -18.74 -9.71 0.60
C GLY A 40 -18.08 -9.43 -0.74
N VAL A 41 -18.34 -10.30 -1.71
CA VAL A 41 -18.03 -10.07 -3.12
C VAL A 41 -19.16 -9.27 -3.73
N VAL A 42 -18.83 -8.19 -4.44
CA VAL A 42 -19.80 -7.36 -5.16
C VAL A 42 -20.29 -8.12 -6.38
N VAL A 43 -21.57 -8.51 -6.38
CA VAL A 43 -22.21 -9.27 -7.47
C VAL A 43 -23.12 -8.40 -8.34
N ARG A 44 -23.40 -7.17 -7.92
CA ARG A 44 -24.07 -6.15 -8.74
C ARG A 44 -23.64 -4.76 -8.29
N VAL A 45 -23.45 -3.86 -9.25
CA VAL A 45 -23.14 -2.44 -9.01
C VAL A 45 -24.36 -1.58 -9.34
N PRO A 46 -24.52 -0.40 -8.71
CA PRO A 46 -25.56 0.55 -9.08
C PRO A 46 -25.44 0.98 -10.55
N GLY A 47 -26.57 1.09 -11.24
CA GLY A 47 -26.65 1.43 -12.66
C GLY A 47 -28.10 1.39 -13.15
N ALA A 48 -28.30 1.32 -14.46
CA ALA A 48 -29.64 1.36 -15.05
C ALA A 48 -30.59 0.26 -14.53
N SER A 49 -30.06 -0.88 -14.08
CA SER A 49 -30.81 -2.03 -13.59
C SER A 49 -30.77 -2.23 -12.07
N SER A 50 -30.05 -1.38 -11.32
CA SER A 50 -29.88 -1.54 -9.87
C SER A 50 -29.67 -0.21 -9.18
N ALA A 51 -30.45 0.08 -8.13
CA ALA A 51 -30.29 1.29 -7.33
C ALA A 51 -29.26 1.14 -6.19
N SER A 52 -28.68 -0.04 -6.02
CA SER A 52 -27.78 -0.40 -4.91
C SER A 52 -26.67 -1.35 -5.35
N TYR A 53 -25.62 -1.42 -4.53
CA TYR A 53 -24.66 -2.51 -4.59
C TYR A 53 -25.31 -3.76 -4.01
N HIS A 54 -25.03 -4.93 -4.59
CA HIS A 54 -25.39 -6.21 -4.00
C HIS A 54 -24.14 -7.02 -3.72
N LEU A 55 -24.07 -7.61 -2.54
CA LEU A 55 -22.93 -8.37 -2.05
C LEU A 55 -23.35 -9.78 -1.63
N ARG A 56 -22.44 -10.72 -1.82
CA ARG A 56 -22.58 -12.12 -1.40
C ARG A 56 -21.36 -12.53 -0.56
N PRO A 57 -21.53 -13.30 0.53
CA PRO A 57 -20.38 -13.75 1.31
C PRO A 57 -19.44 -14.63 0.47
N PRO A 58 -18.12 -14.56 0.69
CA PRO A 58 -17.19 -15.57 0.18
C PRO A 58 -17.59 -16.94 0.74
N GLY A 59 -17.82 -17.92 -0.13
CA GLY A 59 -18.32 -19.26 0.26
C GLY A 59 -19.85 -19.41 0.27
N GLY A 60 -20.60 -18.36 -0.07
CA GLY A 60 -22.07 -18.42 -0.19
C GLY A 60 -22.81 -18.02 1.09
N GLY A 61 -24.14 -18.07 1.04
CA GLY A 61 -25.02 -17.63 2.14
C GLY A 61 -25.86 -16.41 1.76
N ARG A 62 -26.50 -15.80 2.77
CA ARG A 62 -27.46 -14.71 2.55
C ARG A 62 -26.79 -13.47 1.99
N GLU A 63 -27.20 -13.10 0.78
CA GLU A 63 -26.85 -11.84 0.11
C GLU A 63 -27.42 -10.63 0.86
N TRP A 64 -26.82 -9.47 0.66
CA TRP A 64 -27.31 -8.20 1.18
C TRP A 64 -27.02 -7.07 0.19
N SER A 65 -27.57 -5.89 0.49
CA SER A 65 -27.43 -4.71 -0.35
C SER A 65 -26.78 -3.59 0.45
N ALA A 66 -25.91 -2.83 -0.21
CA ALA A 66 -25.31 -1.61 0.33
C ALA A 66 -25.76 -0.38 -0.48
N PRO A 67 -25.83 0.82 0.14
CA PRO A 67 -26.27 2.04 -0.54
C PRO A 67 -25.46 2.33 -1.80
N SER A 68 -26.09 2.87 -2.84
CA SER A 68 -25.43 3.21 -4.12
C SER A 68 -24.33 4.26 -4.00
N SER A 69 -24.32 5.05 -2.93
CA SER A 69 -23.24 5.99 -2.66
C SER A 69 -21.91 5.26 -2.37
N GLY A 70 -21.94 3.99 -1.96
CA GLY A 70 -20.75 3.19 -1.65
C GLY A 70 -20.00 3.63 -0.39
N ASP A 71 -20.51 4.61 0.36
CA ASP A 71 -19.77 5.23 1.46
C ASP A 71 -19.61 4.32 2.69
N THR A 72 -20.35 3.22 2.76
CA THR A 72 -20.20 2.18 3.80
C THR A 72 -19.21 1.11 3.39
N LEU A 73 -18.88 1.02 2.11
CA LEU A 73 -17.99 -0.01 1.57
C LEU A 73 -16.53 0.43 1.68
N ARG A 74 -15.67 -0.50 2.07
CA ARG A 74 -14.22 -0.32 2.14
C ARG A 74 -13.53 -1.45 1.40
N HIS A 75 -12.32 -1.19 0.90
CA HIS A 75 -11.43 -2.26 0.46
C HIS A 75 -11.23 -3.25 1.60
N VAL A 76 -11.25 -4.55 1.29
CA VAL A 76 -10.75 -5.55 2.23
C VAL A 76 -9.23 -5.44 2.24
N PRO A 77 -8.59 -5.09 3.38
CA PRO A 77 -7.15 -5.00 3.44
C PRO A 77 -6.55 -6.40 3.33
N VAL A 78 -5.59 -6.57 2.42
CA VAL A 78 -4.78 -7.79 2.37
C VAL A 78 -3.63 -7.64 3.36
N PRO A 79 -3.47 -8.55 4.35
CA PRO A 79 -2.41 -8.47 5.33
C PRO A 79 -1.02 -8.34 4.68
N VAL A 80 -0.19 -7.47 5.26
CA VAL A 80 1.22 -7.34 4.88
C VAL A 80 2.00 -8.46 5.57
N THR A 81 2.76 -9.23 4.80
CA THR A 81 3.63 -10.29 5.32
C THR A 81 4.99 -9.75 5.71
N HIS A 82 5.62 -8.97 4.82
CA HIS A 82 6.92 -8.36 5.05
C HIS A 82 7.18 -7.20 4.08
N VAL A 83 8.23 -6.43 4.37
CA VAL A 83 8.67 -5.29 3.59
C VAL A 83 10.14 -5.47 3.25
N SER A 84 10.51 -5.25 1.98
CA SER A 84 11.90 -5.33 1.52
C SER A 84 12.36 -3.99 0.92
N PRO A 85 13.57 -3.49 1.24
CA PRO A 85 14.14 -2.33 0.56
C PRO A 85 14.24 -2.55 -0.95
N LEU A 86 13.88 -1.54 -1.73
CA LEU A 86 14.18 -1.52 -3.16
C LEU A 86 15.66 -1.18 -3.37
N LYS A 87 16.26 -1.67 -4.46
CA LYS A 87 17.62 -1.29 -4.88
C LYS A 87 17.63 0.14 -5.46
N ARG A 88 17.25 1.11 -4.64
CA ARG A 88 17.20 2.55 -4.93
C ARG A 88 17.77 3.31 -3.74
N ASP A 89 18.31 4.50 -4.00
CA ASP A 89 18.90 5.32 -2.95
C ASP A 89 17.84 5.85 -1.98
N VAL A 90 18.25 6.04 -0.73
CA VAL A 90 17.47 6.76 0.28
C VAL A 90 17.43 8.24 -0.09
N ILE A 91 16.24 8.82 -0.07
CA ILE A 91 16.01 10.23 -0.37
C ILE A 91 15.88 10.98 0.95
N TYR A 92 16.60 12.09 1.12
CA TYR A 92 16.37 12.99 2.25
C TYR A 92 15.33 14.05 1.89
N ASP A 93 14.20 14.04 2.60
CA ASP A 93 13.20 15.09 2.52
C ASP A 93 13.52 16.21 3.52
N HIS A 94 14.08 17.29 3.00
CA HIS A 94 14.42 18.47 3.80
C HIS A 94 13.18 19.17 4.39
N ARG A 95 12.02 19.11 3.74
CA ARG A 95 10.81 19.78 4.24
C ARG A 95 10.24 19.05 5.45
N ALA A 96 10.25 17.73 5.42
CA ALA A 96 9.78 16.88 6.52
C ALA A 96 10.89 16.56 7.55
N GLN A 97 12.14 16.92 7.27
CA GLN A 97 13.32 16.55 8.08
C GLN A 97 13.41 15.04 8.30
N GLN A 98 13.16 14.25 7.26
CA GLN A 98 13.07 12.78 7.33
C GLN A 98 13.77 12.14 6.13
N ALA A 99 14.17 10.89 6.27
CA ALA A 99 14.66 10.07 5.18
C ALA A 99 13.56 9.14 4.66
N ALA A 100 13.50 8.98 3.34
CA ALA A 100 12.53 8.18 2.60
C ALA A 100 13.27 7.06 1.89
N LEU A 101 13.12 5.83 2.38
CA LEU A 101 13.67 4.63 1.74
C LEU A 101 12.58 3.99 0.87
N PRO A 102 12.75 3.88 -0.45
CA PRO A 102 11.83 3.13 -1.29
C PRO A 102 11.79 1.65 -0.90
N VAL A 103 10.59 1.09 -0.75
CA VAL A 103 10.36 -0.30 -0.33
C VAL A 103 9.33 -1.00 -1.21
N MET A 104 9.39 -2.33 -1.21
CA MET A 104 8.34 -3.21 -1.72
C MET A 104 7.59 -3.82 -0.53
N VAL A 105 6.27 -3.67 -0.52
CA VAL A 105 5.38 -4.30 0.47
C VAL A 105 4.83 -5.58 -0.13
N HIS A 106 4.99 -6.69 0.59
CA HIS A 106 4.51 -8.01 0.18
C HIS A 106 3.26 -8.37 0.95
N HIS A 107 2.22 -8.79 0.24
CA HIS A 107 0.92 -9.12 0.79
C HIS A 107 0.71 -10.64 0.84
N GLU A 108 -0.19 -11.11 1.70
CA GLU A 108 -0.47 -12.53 1.90
C GLU A 108 -1.02 -13.23 0.64
N ASP A 109 -1.70 -12.48 -0.22
CA ASP A 109 -2.20 -12.96 -1.52
C ASP A 109 -1.11 -13.08 -2.60
N GLY A 110 0.15 -12.81 -2.26
CA GLY A 110 1.28 -12.76 -3.19
C GLY A 110 1.38 -11.46 -3.97
N GLY A 111 0.45 -10.52 -3.76
CA GLY A 111 0.50 -9.17 -4.31
C GLY A 111 1.70 -8.38 -3.77
N MET A 112 2.18 -7.44 -4.59
CA MET A 112 3.29 -6.56 -4.22
C MET A 112 2.95 -5.11 -4.57
N SER A 113 3.31 -4.17 -3.69
CA SER A 113 3.12 -2.73 -3.93
C SER A 113 4.37 -1.91 -3.60
N GLU A 114 4.74 -0.97 -4.47
CA GLU A 114 5.80 0.01 -4.19
C GLU A 114 5.30 1.01 -3.13
N SER A 115 6.15 1.30 -2.14
CA SER A 115 5.88 2.26 -1.08
C SER A 115 7.18 2.91 -0.58
N VAL A 116 7.09 3.70 0.49
CA VAL A 116 8.24 4.37 1.13
C VAL A 116 8.23 4.11 2.62
N LEU A 117 9.36 3.66 3.17
CA LEU A 117 9.63 3.66 4.60
C LEU A 117 10.19 5.03 5.01
N ILE A 118 9.48 5.72 5.89
CA ILE A 118 9.88 7.02 6.42
C ILE A 118 10.67 6.81 7.72
N LEU A 119 11.85 7.39 7.78
CA LEU A 119 12.77 7.33 8.90
C LEU A 119 13.02 8.74 9.45
N THR A 120 12.81 8.90 10.75
CA THR A 120 13.24 10.10 11.47
C THR A 120 14.77 10.19 11.53
N PRO A 121 15.36 11.38 11.78
CA PRO A 121 16.81 11.53 11.89
C PRO A 121 17.45 10.59 12.92
N GLY A 122 16.83 10.44 14.10
CA GLY A 122 17.32 9.53 15.13
C GLY A 122 17.27 8.06 14.71
N GLN A 123 16.27 7.65 13.92
CA GLN A 123 16.21 6.29 13.35
C GLN A 123 17.30 6.08 12.29
N VAL A 124 17.61 7.10 11.49
CA VAL A 124 18.72 7.02 10.52
C VAL A 124 20.05 6.78 11.23
N GLU A 125 20.33 7.54 12.29
CA GLU A 125 21.54 7.39 13.09
C GLU A 125 21.61 6.02 13.77
N LEU A 126 20.51 5.58 14.39
CA LEU A 126 20.42 4.26 15.01
C LEU A 126 20.70 3.13 14.01
N TYR A 127 20.07 3.18 12.84
CA TYR A 127 20.25 2.14 11.83
C TYR A 127 21.64 2.14 11.23
N ARG A 128 22.29 3.30 11.09
CA ARG A 128 23.71 3.35 10.70
C ARG A 128 24.55 2.46 11.63
N PHE A 129 24.43 2.63 12.95
CA PHE A 129 25.21 1.83 13.91
C PHE A 129 24.84 0.34 13.87
N GLN A 130 23.56 0.00 13.80
CA GLN A 130 23.11 -1.39 13.78
C GLN A 130 23.53 -2.13 12.50
N LEU A 131 23.42 -1.46 11.35
CA LEU A 131 23.82 -2.03 10.06
C LEU A 131 25.34 -2.17 9.98
N ASP A 132 26.12 -1.17 10.39
CA ASP A 132 27.58 -1.27 10.47
C ASP A 132 28.02 -2.46 11.34
N HIS A 133 27.34 -2.68 12.47
CA HIS A 133 27.61 -3.81 13.37
C HIS A 133 27.32 -5.16 12.72
N ILE A 134 26.18 -5.31 12.04
CA ILE A 134 25.82 -6.56 11.35
C ILE A 134 26.76 -6.84 10.17
N ILE A 135 27.18 -5.80 9.43
CA ILE A 135 28.17 -5.93 8.36
C ILE A 135 29.50 -6.43 8.92
N LYS A 136 30.00 -5.83 10.02
CA LYS A 136 31.22 -6.30 10.71
C LYS A 136 31.11 -7.76 11.13
N LYS A 137 29.99 -8.16 11.73
CA LYS A 137 29.74 -9.57 12.10
C LYS A 137 29.77 -10.51 10.89
N ARG A 138 29.18 -10.11 9.76
CA ARG A 138 29.22 -10.89 8.51
C ARG A 138 30.65 -11.09 8.00
N HIS A 139 31.49 -10.05 8.05
CA HIS A 139 32.89 -10.18 7.63
C HIS A 139 33.67 -11.15 8.52
N GLN A 140 33.50 -11.06 9.84
CA GLN A 140 34.14 -11.97 10.80
C GLN A 140 33.73 -13.43 10.59
N ALA A 141 32.45 -13.69 10.29
CA ALA A 141 31.97 -15.04 10.00
C ALA A 141 32.61 -15.62 8.72
N GLY A 142 32.77 -14.79 7.66
CA GLY A 142 33.40 -15.22 6.41
C GLY A 142 34.93 -15.37 6.48
N GLU A 143 35.58 -14.75 7.46
CA GLU A 143 37.02 -14.90 7.73
C GLU A 143 37.33 -16.16 8.56
N GLY A 144 36.36 -16.68 9.35
CA GLY A 144 36.50 -17.94 10.09
C GLY A 144 36.32 -19.22 9.27
N GLU A 145 35.87 -19.10 8.01
CA GLU A 145 35.72 -20.20 7.05
C GLU A 145 36.92 -20.35 6.08
N ARG A 146 38.01 -19.59 6.29
CA ARG A 146 39.22 -19.64 5.46
C ARG A 146 40.44 -20.18 6.19
#